data_AF-A0A5Q0BQF6-F1
#
_entry.id   AF-A0A5Q0BQF6-F1
#
_cell.length_a   1.000
_cell.length_b   1.000
_cell.length_c   1.000
_cell.angle_alpha   90.00
_cell.angle_beta   90.00
_cell.angle_gamma   90.00
#
_symmetry.space_group_name_H-M   'P 1'
#
loop_
_entity.id
_entity.type
_entity.pdbx_description
1 polymer ?
#
loop_
_entity_poly.entity_id
_entity_poly.type
_entity_poly.pdbx_seq_one_letter_code
_entity_poly.pdbx_strand_id
1 'polypeptide(L)'
;MTLALAQAYLIHQIPGRVRLRIASRKNQSDYFAGLSAAFQSCPGVELCRFKVETGSLLIQYAPDITSWDEICEYAEDHDLFVCSDVGPEALAEELKKAARPLPSVAQLAGEGLMFVDDTLSAVTKGLVDLKSIYLLTHLGFGVREYTRGHIMSPAFTLLWRALELAKKK
;
A
#
# COMPACT_ATOMS: atom_id res chain seq x y z
N MET A 1 25.35 -16.34 11.76
CA MET A 1 24.02 -15.75 11.97
C MET A 1 24.22 -14.25 12.10
N THR A 2 24.05 -13.50 11.01
CA THR A 2 24.12 -12.03 11.02
C THR A 2 22.93 -11.51 11.79
N LEU A 3 23.14 -11.07 13.04
CA LEU A 3 22.15 -10.31 13.79
C LEU A 3 21.93 -9.02 12.99
N ALA A 4 20.75 -8.88 12.38
CA ALA A 4 20.40 -7.65 11.68
C ALA A 4 20.55 -6.47 12.66
N LEU A 5 21.45 -5.54 12.34
CA LEU A 5 21.65 -4.31 13.10
C LEU A 5 20.33 -3.55 13.20
N ALA A 6 20.12 -2.88 14.33
CA ALA A 6 18.91 -2.09 14.51
C ALA A 6 18.94 -0.88 13.55
N GLN A 7 17.81 -0.53 12.94
CA GLN A 7 17.72 0.66 12.12
C GLN A 7 17.32 1.86 12.98
N ALA A 8 18.12 2.93 12.90
CA ALA A 8 17.87 4.21 13.56
C ALA A 8 17.38 5.24 12.55
N TYR A 9 16.15 5.70 12.73
CA TYR A 9 15.49 6.63 11.83
C TYR A 9 15.66 8.06 12.28
N LEU A 10 16.11 8.93 11.38
CA LEU A 10 16.25 10.37 11.67
C LEU A 10 14.87 11.02 11.78
N ILE A 11 14.52 11.52 12.97
CA ILE A 11 13.29 12.31 13.18
C ILE A 11 13.58 13.78 12.89
N HIS A 12 14.66 14.31 13.44
CA HIS A 12 14.99 15.72 13.36
C HIS A 12 16.49 15.94 13.58
N GLN A 13 17.06 16.84 12.78
CA GLN A 13 18.46 17.25 12.86
C GLN A 13 18.52 18.78 12.91
N ILE A 14 19.25 19.28 13.90
CA ILE A 14 19.78 20.64 13.92
C ILE A 14 21.29 20.55 14.23
N PRO A 15 22.08 21.56 13.87
CA PRO A 15 23.48 21.61 14.26
C PRO A 15 23.64 21.39 15.77
N GLY A 16 24.45 20.39 16.13
CA GLY A 16 24.74 19.98 17.51
C GLY A 16 23.65 19.19 18.24
N ARG A 17 22.52 18.87 17.60
CA ARG A 17 21.48 18.02 18.19
C ARG A 17 20.72 17.21 17.15
N VAL A 18 20.74 15.90 17.32
CA VAL A 18 20.03 14.94 16.48
C VAL A 18 19.09 14.10 17.32
N ARG A 19 17.88 13.87 16.80
CA ARG A 19 16.89 12.97 17.40
C ARG A 19 16.60 11.83 16.45
N LEU A 20 16.79 10.61 16.94
CA LEU A 20 16.57 9.36 16.22
C LEU A 20 15.46 8.53 16.87
N ARG A 21 14.97 7.56 16.12
CA ARG A 21 14.04 6.54 16.59
C ARG A 21 14.50 5.17 16.15
N ILE A 22 14.64 4.25 17.09
CA ILE A 22 15.00 2.85 16.84
C ILE A 22 13.76 2.01 17.13
N ALA A 23 12.88 1.87 16.13
CA ALA A 23 11.57 1.26 16.31
C ALA A 23 11.63 -0.24 16.62
N SER A 24 12.66 -0.94 16.14
CA SER A 24 12.86 -2.39 16.31
C SER A 24 13.32 -2.79 17.72
N ARG A 25 13.79 -1.83 18.54
CA ARG A 25 14.35 -2.06 19.87
C ARG A 25 13.53 -1.42 21.00
N LYS A 26 12.26 -1.08 20.74
CA LYS A 26 11.33 -0.58 21.79
C LYS A 26 11.27 -1.56 22.96
N ASN A 27 11.21 -1.04 24.18
CA ASN A 27 11.17 -1.84 25.42
C ASN A 27 12.41 -2.71 25.70
N GLN A 28 13.52 -2.53 24.97
CA GLN A 28 14.78 -3.24 25.22
C GLN A 28 15.77 -2.34 25.99
N SER A 29 15.64 -2.28 27.32
CA SER A 29 16.48 -1.43 28.19
C SER A 29 17.98 -1.73 28.05
N ASP A 30 18.34 -3.01 27.94
CA ASP A 30 19.74 -3.46 27.95
C ASP A 30 20.49 -2.98 26.70
N TYR A 31 19.79 -2.95 25.57
CA TYR A 31 20.30 -2.40 24.31
C TYR A 31 20.59 -0.90 24.43
N PHE A 32 19.67 -0.12 25.03
CA PHE A 32 19.88 1.32 25.21
C PHE A 32 20.95 1.65 26.25
N ALA A 33 21.11 0.81 27.28
CA ALA A 33 22.20 0.94 28.25
C ALA A 33 23.56 0.74 27.58
N GLY A 34 23.70 -0.30 26.75
CA GLY A 34 24.91 -0.52 25.94
C GLY A 34 25.18 0.63 24.96
N LEU A 35 24.13 1.15 24.33
CA LEU A 35 24.23 2.29 23.42
C LEU A 35 24.77 3.54 24.11
N SER A 36 24.26 3.85 25.30
CA SER A 36 24.72 4.98 26.09
C SER A 36 26.19 4.85 26.49
N ALA A 37 26.65 3.64 26.84
CA ALA A 37 28.04 3.39 27.18
C ALA A 37 28.97 3.54 25.96
N ALA A 38 28.54 3.05 24.79
CA ALA A 38 29.30 3.17 23.55
C ALA A 38 29.46 4.64 23.09
N PHE A 39 28.41 5.46 23.22
CA PHE A 39 28.47 6.88 22.86
C PHE A 39 29.21 7.77 23.87
N GLN A 40 29.43 7.32 25.11
CA GLN A 40 30.31 8.04 26.04
C GLN A 40 31.77 8.05 25.58
N SER A 41 32.17 7.09 24.75
CA SER A 41 33.52 6.99 24.20
C SER A 41 33.66 7.67 22.83
N CYS A 42 32.57 8.20 22.27
CA CYS A 42 32.55 8.83 20.96
C CYS A 42 33.06 10.28 21.05
N PRO A 43 34.13 10.65 20.32
CA PRO A 43 34.62 12.02 20.29
C PRO A 43 33.55 13.01 19.83
N GLY A 44 33.41 14.13 20.54
CA GLY A 44 32.48 15.21 20.19
C GLY A 44 31.02 14.99 20.57
N VAL A 45 30.64 13.82 21.10
CA VAL A 45 29.29 13.59 21.67
C VAL A 45 29.26 14.09 23.12
N GLU A 46 28.43 15.10 23.39
CA GLU A 46 28.32 15.72 24.71
C GLU A 46 27.26 15.03 25.58
N LEU A 47 26.16 14.59 24.97
CA LEU A 47 25.05 14.01 25.69
C LEU A 47 24.28 13.00 24.84
N CYS A 48 24.03 11.83 25.42
CA CYS A 48 23.14 10.83 24.84
C CYS A 48 21.97 10.56 25.81
N ARG A 49 20.74 10.78 25.37
CA ARG A 49 19.52 10.49 26.14
C ARG A 49 18.59 9.58 25.35
N PHE A 50 18.05 8.57 26.01
CA PHE A 50 17.11 7.63 25.40
C PHE A 50 15.79 7.56 26.15
N LYS A 51 14.73 7.21 25.43
CA LYS A 51 13.42 6.87 25.97
C LYS A 51 13.03 5.48 25.47
N VAL A 52 13.16 4.48 26.33
CA VAL A 52 12.99 3.05 26.01
C VAL A 52 11.57 2.73 25.50
N GLU A 53 10.55 3.35 26.11
CA GLU A 53 9.13 3.15 25.76
C GLU A 53 8.82 3.52 24.30
N THR A 54 9.41 4.61 23.83
CA THR A 54 9.17 5.13 22.47
C THR A 54 10.27 4.74 21.49
N GLY A 55 11.34 4.11 21.98
CA GLY A 55 12.55 3.82 21.23
C GLY A 55 13.23 5.08 20.70
N SER A 56 13.12 6.22 21.41
CA SER A 56 13.67 7.50 20.95
C SER A 56 15.06 7.72 21.51
N LEU A 57 15.98 8.20 20.69
CA LEU A 57 17.35 8.55 21.05
C LEU A 57 17.60 10.02 20.73
N LEU A 58 18.27 10.73 21.62
CA LEU A 58 18.68 12.12 21.45
C LEU A 58 20.19 12.19 21.67
N ILE A 59 20.89 12.66 20.65
CA ILE A 59 22.33 12.86 20.67
C ILE A 59 22.57 14.36 20.57
N GLN A 60 23.32 14.92 21.52
CA GLN A 60 23.90 16.26 21.43
C GLN A 60 25.39 16.10 21.18
N TYR A 61 25.90 16.86 20.23
CA TYR A 61 27.29 16.82 19.82
C TYR A 61 27.81 18.24 19.58
N ALA A 62 29.11 18.44 19.71
CA ALA A 62 29.74 19.70 19.37
C ALA A 62 29.94 19.76 17.84
N PRO A 63 29.22 20.63 17.11
CA PRO A 63 29.30 20.69 15.65
C PRO A 63 30.67 21.16 15.14
N ASP A 64 31.48 21.74 16.01
CA ASP A 64 32.85 22.16 15.71
C ASP A 64 33.87 21.00 15.78
N ILE A 65 33.49 19.87 16.39
CA ILE A 65 34.37 18.72 16.65
C ILE A 65 33.95 17.50 15.83
N THR A 66 32.64 17.25 15.74
CA THR A 66 32.08 16.04 15.11
C THR A 66 30.82 16.40 14.32
N SER A 67 30.62 15.74 13.18
CA SER A 67 29.43 15.88 12.33
C SER A 67 28.46 14.70 12.49
N TRP A 68 27.24 14.84 11.96
CA TRP A 68 26.26 13.75 11.95
C TRP A 68 26.74 12.51 11.19
N ASP A 69 27.45 12.72 10.08
CA ASP A 69 27.93 11.62 9.24
C ASP A 69 28.97 10.77 9.98
N GLU A 70 29.88 11.41 10.73
CA GLU A 70 30.86 10.72 11.58
C GLU A 70 30.21 9.97 12.75
N ILE A 71 29.11 10.49 13.29
CA ILE A 71 28.33 9.79 14.33
C ILE A 71 27.65 8.54 13.75
N CYS A 72 27.16 8.61 12.51
CA CYS A 72 26.61 7.44 11.81
C CYS A 72 27.69 6.40 11.52
N GLU A 73 28.85 6.82 11.01
CA GLU A 73 29.99 5.93 10.74
C GLU A 73 30.45 5.24 12.02
N TYR A 74 30.61 5.98 13.12
CA TYR A 74 30.94 5.41 14.43
C TYR A 74 29.90 4.39 14.90
N ALA A 75 28.61 4.65 14.68
CA ALA A 75 27.53 3.76 15.07
C ALA A 75 27.51 2.46 14.26
N GLU A 76 27.87 2.52 12.98
CA GLU A 76 27.99 1.36 12.10
C GLU A 76 29.25 0.54 12.42
N ASP A 77 30.40 1.19 12.62
CA ASP A 77 31.67 0.54 12.99
C ASP A 77 31.61 -0.22 14.31
N HIS A 78 30.77 0.26 15.24
CA HIS A 78 30.57 -0.36 16.56
C HIS A 78 29.36 -1.30 16.60
N ASP A 79 28.77 -1.65 15.45
CA ASP A 79 27.61 -2.53 15.34
C ASP A 79 26.44 -2.08 16.24
N LEU A 80 26.28 -0.77 16.44
CA LEU A 80 25.25 -0.20 17.30
C LEU A 80 23.92 -0.12 16.55
N PHE A 81 23.89 0.64 15.45
CA PHE A 81 22.73 0.78 14.57
C PHE A 81 23.15 1.29 13.19
N VAL A 82 22.29 1.08 12.21
CA VAL A 82 22.43 1.67 10.86
C VAL A 82 21.53 2.89 10.77
N CYS A 83 22.09 4.01 10.31
CA CYS A 83 21.35 5.25 10.08
C CYS A 83 20.44 5.09 8.85
N SER A 84 19.16 5.43 8.98
CA SER A 84 18.22 5.43 7.86
C SER A 84 17.41 6.73 7.84
N ASP A 85 17.38 7.40 6.70
CA ASP A 85 16.58 8.61 6.50
C ASP A 85 15.09 8.30 6.31
N VAL A 86 14.75 7.06 5.98
CA VAL A 86 13.39 6.65 5.65
C VAL A 86 12.76 5.96 6.84
N GLY A 87 11.86 6.66 7.52
CA GLY A 87 11.09 6.08 8.62
C GLY A 87 10.30 4.83 8.21
N PRO A 88 10.01 3.90 9.14
CA PRO A 88 9.31 2.66 8.84
C PRO A 88 7.87 2.91 8.38
N GLU A 89 7.28 4.04 8.76
CA GLU A 89 5.96 4.48 8.31
C GLU A 89 5.98 4.90 6.84
N ALA A 90 7.04 5.60 6.38
CA ALA A 90 7.19 5.97 4.98
C ALA A 90 7.41 4.73 4.10
N LEU A 91 8.26 3.80 4.55
CA LEU A 91 8.47 2.52 3.87
C LEU A 91 7.17 1.69 3.82
N ALA A 92 6.41 1.63 4.91
CA ALA A 92 5.13 0.94 4.95
C ALA A 92 4.10 1.57 3.99
N GLU A 93 4.07 2.90 3.86
CA GLU A 93 3.19 3.59 2.91
C GLU A 93 3.61 3.34 1.46
N GLU A 94 4.90 3.31 1.15
CA GLU A 94 5.39 2.93 -0.19
C GLU A 94 5.05 1.48 -0.53
N LEU A 95 5.24 0.56 0.42
CA LEU A 95 4.86 -0.85 0.25
C LEU A 95 3.35 -1.02 0.07
N LYS A 96 2.52 -0.26 0.81
CA LYS A 96 1.06 -0.25 0.61
C LYS A 96 0.66 0.32 -0.75
N LYS A 97 1.32 1.38 -1.22
CA LYS A 97 1.09 1.93 -2.57
C LYS A 97 1.51 0.96 -3.66
N ALA A 98 2.59 0.21 -3.45
CA ALA A 98 3.06 -0.82 -4.36
C ALA A 98 2.20 -2.08 -4.34
N ALA A 99 1.54 -2.37 -3.21
CA ALA A 99 0.60 -3.48 -3.09
C ALA A 99 -0.66 -3.19 -3.94
N ARG A 100 -0.78 -3.88 -5.08
CA ARG A 100 -2.04 -3.87 -5.84
C ARG A 100 -3.16 -4.44 -4.97
N PRO A 101 -4.31 -3.76 -4.84
CA PRO A 101 -5.46 -4.35 -4.18
C PRO A 101 -5.87 -5.62 -4.91
N LEU A 102 -6.25 -6.65 -4.16
CA LEU A 102 -6.82 -7.86 -4.75
C LEU A 102 -8.04 -7.48 -5.60
N PRO A 103 -8.20 -8.05 -6.80
CA PRO A 103 -9.34 -7.75 -7.64
C PRO A 103 -10.63 -8.15 -6.89
N SER A 104 -11.60 -7.24 -6.89
CA SER A 104 -12.92 -7.52 -6.34
C SER A 104 -13.62 -8.61 -7.16
N VAL A 105 -14.59 -9.29 -6.55
CA VAL A 105 -15.43 -10.28 -7.25
C VAL A 105 -16.09 -9.68 -8.50
N ALA A 106 -16.48 -8.40 -8.44
CA ALA A 106 -17.06 -7.69 -9.58
C ALA A 106 -16.06 -7.49 -10.72
N GLN A 107 -14.79 -7.20 -10.42
CA GLN A 107 -13.73 -7.07 -11.43
C GLN A 107 -13.42 -8.42 -12.09
N LEU A 108 -13.30 -9.49 -11.30
CA LEU A 108 -13.10 -10.84 -11.81
C LEU A 108 -14.26 -11.29 -12.73
N ALA A 109 -15.50 -11.03 -12.31
CA ALA A 109 -16.67 -11.33 -13.13
C ALA A 109 -16.70 -10.50 -14.43
N GLY A 110 -16.36 -9.21 -14.35
CA GLY A 110 -16.28 -8.31 -15.50
C GLY A 110 -15.27 -8.78 -16.54
N GLU A 111 -14.06 -9.16 -16.10
CA GLU A 111 -13.02 -9.72 -16.96
C GLU A 111 -13.47 -10.98 -17.69
N GLY A 112 -14.15 -11.89 -16.97
CA GLY A 112 -14.73 -13.10 -17.57
C GLY A 112 -15.81 -12.79 -18.61
N LEU A 113 -16.69 -11.82 -18.36
CA LEU A 113 -17.71 -11.41 -19.33
C LEU A 113 -17.11 -10.80 -20.60
N MET A 114 -16.07 -9.96 -20.48
CA MET A 114 -15.41 -9.35 -21.64
C MET A 114 -14.78 -10.42 -22.54
N PHE A 115 -14.13 -11.42 -21.96
CA PHE A 115 -13.57 -12.53 -22.72
C PHE A 115 -14.63 -13.28 -23.54
N VAL A 116 -15.82 -13.49 -22.96
CA VAL A 116 -16.94 -14.13 -23.65
C VAL A 116 -17.47 -13.24 -24.77
N ASP A 117 -17.61 -11.94 -24.53
CA ASP A 117 -18.08 -10.97 -25.53
C ASP A 117 -17.14 -10.91 -26.75
N ASP A 118 -15.83 -10.82 -26.48
CA ASP A 118 -14.79 -10.74 -27.51
C ASP A 118 -14.75 -12.01 -28.35
N THR A 119 -14.87 -13.17 -27.72
CA THR A 119 -14.92 -14.46 -28.43
C THR A 119 -16.15 -14.56 -29.33
N LEU A 120 -17.31 -14.16 -28.82
CA LEU A 120 -18.58 -14.21 -29.54
C LEU A 120 -18.57 -13.24 -30.73
N SER A 121 -18.08 -12.01 -30.52
CA SER A 121 -17.91 -11.00 -31.55
C SER A 121 -16.91 -11.47 -32.61
N ALA A 122 -15.77 -12.05 -32.23
CA ALA A 122 -14.78 -12.55 -33.17
C ALA A 122 -15.31 -13.69 -34.07
N VAL A 123 -16.00 -14.67 -33.47
CA VAL A 123 -16.58 -15.81 -34.21
C VAL A 123 -17.68 -15.34 -35.18
N THR A 124 -18.45 -14.33 -34.79
CA THR A 124 -19.53 -13.79 -35.61
C THR A 124 -19.13 -12.63 -36.50
N LYS A 125 -17.82 -12.29 -36.59
CA LYS A 125 -17.30 -11.11 -37.30
C LYS A 125 -18.00 -9.80 -36.90
N GLY A 126 -18.37 -9.70 -35.63
CA GLY A 126 -19.07 -8.55 -35.05
C GLY A 126 -20.57 -8.51 -35.30
N LEU A 127 -21.17 -9.58 -35.85
CA LEU A 127 -22.61 -9.63 -36.08
C LEU A 127 -23.41 -9.89 -34.80
N VAL A 128 -22.82 -10.53 -33.80
CA VAL A 128 -23.49 -10.85 -32.53
C VAL A 128 -22.54 -10.57 -31.35
N ASP A 129 -22.99 -9.72 -30.44
CA ASP A 129 -22.39 -9.46 -29.14
C ASP A 129 -23.34 -9.93 -28.00
N LEU A 130 -22.86 -9.94 -26.76
CA LEU A 130 -23.66 -10.28 -25.57
C LEU A 130 -24.90 -9.38 -25.44
N LYS A 131 -24.81 -8.11 -25.86
CA LYS A 131 -25.95 -7.17 -25.85
C LYS A 131 -27.05 -7.61 -26.82
N SER A 132 -26.68 -8.09 -28.01
CA SER A 132 -27.59 -8.59 -29.02
C SER A 132 -28.28 -9.88 -28.55
N ILE A 133 -27.55 -10.80 -27.93
CA ILE A 133 -28.14 -12.00 -27.30
C ILE A 133 -29.12 -11.60 -26.19
N TYR A 134 -28.73 -10.70 -25.31
CA TYR A 134 -29.59 -10.22 -24.22
C TYR A 134 -30.89 -9.61 -24.79
N LEU A 135 -30.79 -8.77 -25.82
CA LEU A 135 -31.92 -8.14 -26.51
C LEU A 135 -32.83 -9.18 -27.15
N LEU A 136 -32.29 -10.13 -27.91
CA LEU A 136 -33.07 -11.19 -28.56
C LEU A 136 -33.75 -12.11 -27.54
N THR A 137 -33.07 -12.42 -26.43
CA THR A 137 -33.62 -13.21 -25.33
C THR A 137 -34.81 -12.49 -24.70
N HIS A 138 -34.67 -11.20 -24.38
CA HIS A 138 -35.73 -10.39 -23.79
C HIS A 138 -36.89 -10.18 -24.75
N LEU A 139 -36.61 -9.94 -26.03
CA LEU A 139 -37.63 -9.83 -27.08
C LEU A 139 -38.42 -11.13 -27.21
N GLY A 140 -37.74 -12.28 -27.22
CA GLY A 140 -38.35 -13.60 -27.27
C GLY A 140 -39.24 -13.88 -26.05
N PHE A 141 -38.75 -13.56 -24.84
CA PHE A 141 -39.56 -13.66 -23.63
C PHE A 141 -40.78 -12.73 -23.68
N GLY A 142 -40.63 -11.49 -24.13
CA GLY A 142 -41.73 -10.54 -24.29
C GLY A 142 -42.83 -11.05 -25.24
N VAL A 143 -42.44 -11.57 -26.40
CA VAL A 143 -43.38 -12.19 -27.36
C VAL A 143 -44.06 -13.40 -26.73
N ARG A 144 -43.31 -14.26 -26.05
CA ARG A 144 -43.89 -15.46 -25.39
C ARG A 144 -44.92 -15.08 -24.33
N GLU A 145 -44.61 -14.14 -23.45
CA GLU A 145 -45.54 -13.70 -22.40
C GLU A 145 -46.78 -12.99 -22.99
N TYR A 146 -46.60 -12.23 -24.07
CA TYR A 146 -47.72 -11.65 -24.84
C TYR A 146 -48.66 -12.74 -25.39
N THR A 147 -48.11 -13.78 -26.03
CA THR A 147 -48.91 -14.90 -26.57
C THR A 147 -49.62 -15.71 -25.48
N ARG A 148 -49.11 -15.70 -24.24
CA ARG A 148 -49.72 -16.37 -23.08
C ARG A 148 -50.78 -15.52 -22.37
N GLY A 149 -51.01 -14.27 -22.82
CA GLY A 149 -52.00 -13.37 -22.23
C GLY A 149 -51.57 -12.77 -20.88
N HIS A 150 -50.30 -12.91 -20.49
CA HIS A 150 -49.76 -12.28 -19.27
C HIS A 150 -49.43 -10.81 -19.55
N ILE A 151 -50.46 -9.97 -19.64
CA ILE A 151 -50.31 -8.54 -19.98
C ILE A 151 -49.87 -7.70 -18.77
N MET A 152 -49.91 -8.22 -17.53
CA MET A 152 -49.60 -7.39 -16.36
C MET A 152 -48.15 -7.51 -15.87
N SER A 153 -47.40 -6.42 -16.11
CA SER A 153 -46.17 -5.93 -15.47
C SER A 153 -44.78 -6.31 -16.03
N PRO A 154 -44.34 -7.58 -16.10
CA PRO A 154 -42.94 -7.87 -16.50
C PRO A 154 -42.60 -7.53 -17.95
N ALA A 155 -43.50 -7.80 -18.91
CA ALA A 155 -43.20 -7.66 -20.33
C ALA A 155 -42.89 -6.21 -20.75
N PHE A 156 -43.59 -5.23 -20.15
CA PHE A 156 -43.36 -3.81 -20.40
C PHE A 156 -42.00 -3.35 -19.85
N THR A 157 -41.60 -3.80 -18.65
CA THR A 157 -40.29 -3.48 -18.07
C THR A 157 -39.15 -4.07 -18.90
N LEU A 158 -39.30 -5.30 -19.41
CA LEU A 158 -38.28 -5.93 -20.25
C LEU A 158 -38.13 -5.20 -21.60
N LEU A 159 -39.24 -4.82 -22.25
CA LEU A 159 -39.25 -4.02 -23.48
C LEU A 159 -38.64 -2.62 -23.27
N TRP A 160 -38.94 -1.98 -22.14
CA TRP A 160 -38.37 -0.67 -21.80
C TRP A 160 -36.86 -0.72 -21.59
N ARG A 161 -36.35 -1.75 -20.89
CA ARG A 161 -34.90 -1.94 -20.69
C ARG A 161 -34.14 -2.22 -21.98
N ALA A 162 -34.75 -2.97 -22.91
CA ALA A 162 -34.16 -3.19 -24.24
C ALA A 162 -34.04 -1.87 -25.04
N LEU A 163 -35.06 -1.00 -24.96
CA LEU A 163 -35.06 0.32 -25.61
C LEU A 163 -34.03 1.30 -25.01
N GLU A 164 -33.83 1.29 -23.69
CA GLU A 164 -32.79 2.10 -23.04
C GLU A 164 -31.38 1.70 -23.50
N LEU A 165 -31.13 0.39 -23.64
CA LEU A 165 -29.84 -0.11 -24.10
C LEU A 165 -29.55 0.28 -25.55
N ALA A 166 -30.56 0.25 -26.42
CA ALA A 166 -30.45 0.62 -27.83
C ALA A 166 -30.22 2.13 -28.05
N LYS A 167 -30.53 2.98 -27.06
CA LYS A 167 -30.34 4.45 -27.15
C LYS A 167 -28.97 4.92 -26.68
N LYS A 168 -28.23 4.12 -25.91
CA LYS A 168 -26.85 4.46 -25.52
C LYS A 168 -25.92 4.19 -26.70
N LYS A 169 -25.70 5.24 -27.51
CA LYS A 169 -24.58 5.36 -28.45
C LYS A 169 -23.27 5.50 -27.69
#